data_AF-A0A0L0CRZ3-F1
#
_entry.id   AF-A0A0L0CRZ3-F1
#
_cell.length_a   1.000
_cell.length_b   1.000
_cell.length_c   1.000
_cell.angle_alpha   90.00
_cell.angle_beta   90.00
_cell.angle_gamma   90.00
#
_symmetry.space_group_name_H-M   'P 1'
#
loop_
_entity.id
_entity.type
_entity.pdbx_description
1 polymer ?
#
loop_
_entity_poly.entity_id
_entity_poly.type
_entity_poly.pdbx_seq_one_letter_code
_entity_poly.pdbx_strand_id
1 'polypeptide(L)'
;MSKYFLCKLKNRALIQLWGKDSFKFLQSLTTNDLNKIIPESDFILHKNLPENILCNNYDSYIYDINNKTTNYEKSAVGLPSLFLLNNGKILYDCFIYNIKYSYEKNLFFSLFYIDCNIHILNFLLDLLEKRKLSCDVYFKNIKNINVYQFLSYTSLFNLHKK
;
A
#
# COMPACT_ATOMS: atom_id res chain seq x y z
N MET A 1 0.59 -31.85 -12.02
CA MET A 1 0.06 -30.86 -11.05
C MET A 1 1.21 -29.98 -10.58
N SER A 2 1.16 -28.68 -10.87
CA SER A 2 2.11 -27.72 -10.30
C SER A 2 1.89 -27.64 -8.80
N LYS A 3 2.90 -28.04 -8.01
CA LYS A 3 2.90 -27.79 -6.58
C LYS A 3 3.23 -26.32 -6.36
N TYR A 4 2.45 -25.64 -5.54
CA TYR A 4 2.71 -24.27 -5.16
C TYR A 4 3.00 -24.23 -3.67
N PHE A 5 3.85 -23.29 -3.27
CA PHE A 5 4.15 -23.03 -1.87
C PHE A 5 3.63 -21.68 -1.47
N LEU A 6 2.90 -21.66 -0.36
CA LEU A 6 2.45 -20.45 0.27
C LEU A 6 3.35 -20.17 1.47
N CYS A 7 4.14 -19.10 1.40
CA CYS A 7 5.08 -18.71 2.45
C CYS A 7 4.58 -17.46 3.15
N LYS A 8 4.38 -17.52 4.47
CA LYS A 8 4.08 -16.33 5.28
C LYS A 8 5.36 -15.51 5.49
N LEU A 9 5.37 -14.27 5.04
CA LEU A 9 6.47 -13.33 5.25
C LEU A 9 6.31 -12.64 6.61
N LYS A 10 6.94 -13.21 7.64
CA LYS A 10 6.80 -12.74 9.04
C LYS A 10 7.46 -11.38 9.31
N ASN A 11 8.35 -10.94 8.43
CA ASN A 11 9.15 -9.73 8.56
C ASN A 11 8.60 -8.54 7.75
N ARG A 12 7.34 -8.60 7.31
CA ARG A 12 6.71 -7.56 6.48
C ARG A 12 5.64 -6.80 7.25
N ALA A 13 5.54 -5.52 6.98
CA ALA A 13 4.56 -4.60 7.54
C ALA A 13 3.99 -3.71 6.44
N LEU A 14 2.72 -3.33 6.58
CA LEU A 14 2.02 -2.49 5.62
C LEU A 14 1.66 -1.15 6.26
N ILE A 15 2.05 -0.07 5.61
CA ILE A 15 1.61 1.29 5.96
C ILE A 15 0.55 1.71 4.94
N GLN A 16 -0.62 2.11 5.41
CA GLN A 16 -1.62 2.77 4.58
C GLN A 16 -1.33 4.26 4.54
N LEU A 17 -1.44 4.88 3.35
CA LEU A 17 -1.21 6.31 3.11
C LEU A 17 -2.33 6.87 2.23
N TRP A 18 -2.95 7.97 2.66
CA TRP A 18 -4.09 8.60 2.02
C TRP A 18 -4.11 10.12 2.29
N GLY A 19 -4.96 10.86 1.57
CA GLY A 19 -4.99 12.32 1.57
C GLY A 19 -4.68 12.90 0.20
N LYS A 20 -5.04 14.16 -0.05
CA LYS A 20 -4.96 14.75 -1.40
C LYS A 20 -3.54 14.88 -1.93
N ASP A 21 -2.58 15.13 -1.04
CA ASP A 21 -1.19 15.34 -1.42
C ASP A 21 -0.38 14.03 -1.44
N SER A 22 -1.03 12.89 -1.20
CA SER A 22 -0.38 11.58 -1.06
C SER A 22 0.49 11.21 -2.26
N PHE A 23 0.01 11.46 -3.47
CA PHE A 23 0.76 11.16 -4.70
C PHE A 23 2.07 11.95 -4.73
N LYS A 24 1.99 13.28 -4.67
CA LYS A 24 3.16 14.18 -4.72
C LYS A 24 4.11 13.91 -3.56
N PHE A 25 3.55 13.71 -2.37
CA PHE A 25 4.31 13.42 -1.16
C PHE A 25 5.13 12.13 -1.33
N LEU A 26 4.49 11.03 -1.71
CA LEU A 26 5.19 9.76 -1.87
C LEU A 26 6.14 9.76 -3.08
N GLN A 27 5.79 10.44 -4.17
CA GLN A 27 6.66 10.62 -5.33
C GLN A 27 7.95 11.39 -4.97
N SER A 28 7.86 12.35 -4.05
CA SER A 28 9.01 13.15 -3.60
C SER A 28 9.99 12.38 -2.69
N LEU A 29 9.54 11.29 -2.07
CA LEU A 29 10.31 10.52 -1.10
C LEU A 29 10.86 9.21 -1.66
N THR A 30 10.36 8.79 -2.83
CA THR A 30 10.62 7.46 -3.37
C THR A 30 11.22 7.53 -4.77
N THR A 31 12.03 6.53 -5.12
CA THR A 31 12.87 6.61 -6.34
C THR A 31 12.14 6.24 -7.63
N ASN A 32 11.12 5.40 -7.56
CA ASN A 32 10.40 4.95 -8.76
C ASN A 32 9.24 5.88 -9.08
N ASP A 33 8.93 6.01 -10.36
CA ASP A 33 7.84 6.85 -10.85
C ASP A 33 6.48 6.19 -10.57
N LEU A 34 5.68 6.82 -9.71
CA LEU A 34 4.35 6.35 -9.32
C LEU A 34 3.35 6.41 -10.48
N ASN A 35 3.61 7.22 -11.53
CA ASN A 35 2.78 7.23 -12.74
C ASN A 35 2.72 5.87 -13.44
N LYS A 36 3.68 4.98 -13.17
CA LYS A 36 3.68 3.59 -13.67
C LYS A 36 2.59 2.71 -13.03
N ILE A 37 2.06 3.08 -11.87
CA ILE A 37 1.00 2.33 -11.17
C ILE A 37 -0.32 3.10 -11.11
N ILE A 38 -0.27 4.43 -11.11
CA ILE A 38 -1.45 5.30 -11.24
C ILE A 38 -1.01 6.67 -11.76
N PRO A 39 -1.59 7.21 -12.85
CA PRO A 39 -1.31 8.59 -13.26
C PRO A 39 -1.72 9.59 -12.16
N GLU A 40 -0.94 10.66 -11.96
CA GLU A 40 -1.28 11.68 -10.96
C GLU A 40 -2.69 12.27 -11.15
N SER A 41 -3.11 12.50 -12.39
CA SER A 41 -4.45 13.00 -12.75
C SER A 41 -5.58 12.08 -12.27
N ASP A 42 -5.29 10.79 -12.15
CA ASP A 42 -6.25 9.75 -11.82
C ASP A 42 -6.22 9.42 -10.33
N PHE A 43 -5.24 9.97 -9.58
CA PHE A 43 -5.17 9.87 -8.14
C PHE A 43 -6.23 10.79 -7.50
N ILE A 44 -7.45 10.27 -7.42
CA ILE A 44 -8.59 11.00 -6.86
C ILE A 44 -8.87 10.50 -5.44
N LEU A 45 -8.99 11.45 -4.52
CA LEU A 45 -9.54 11.23 -3.19
C LEU A 45 -10.82 12.06 -3.09
N HIS A 46 -11.98 11.43 -3.28
CA HIS A 46 -13.25 12.13 -3.13
C HIS A 46 -13.40 12.58 -1.66
N LYS A 47 -13.53 13.90 -1.43
CA LYS A 47 -13.74 14.49 -0.09
C LYS A 47 -14.98 13.94 0.63
N ASN A 48 -15.92 13.35 -0.11
CA ASN A 48 -17.17 12.77 0.41
C ASN A 48 -17.04 11.26 0.69
N LEU A 49 -15.82 10.75 0.84
CA LEU A 49 -15.56 9.37 1.23
C LEU A 49 -16.05 9.13 2.66
N PRO A 50 -16.89 8.11 2.91
CA PRO A 50 -17.25 7.76 4.28
C PRO A 50 -15.97 7.45 5.07
N GLU A 51 -15.80 8.12 6.21
CA GLU A 51 -14.64 7.99 7.11
C GLU A 51 -14.35 6.52 7.47
N ASN A 52 -15.41 5.70 7.49
CA ASN A 52 -15.44 4.26 7.75
C ASN A 52 -14.60 3.42 6.75
N ILE A 53 -14.21 3.97 5.59
CA ILE A 53 -13.40 3.23 4.61
C ILE A 53 -11.89 3.39 4.87
N LEU A 54 -11.48 4.47 5.55
CA LEU A 54 -10.08 4.89 5.58
C LEU A 54 -9.24 4.26 6.70
N CYS A 55 -9.76 3.27 7.45
CA CYS A 55 -8.99 2.67 8.53
C CYS A 55 -9.37 1.21 8.88
N ASN A 56 -8.69 0.22 8.30
CA ASN A 56 -8.89 -1.22 8.59
C ASN A 56 -9.04 -1.59 10.09
N ASN A 57 -10.21 -2.15 10.48
CA ASN A 57 -10.39 -3.57 10.85
C ASN A 57 -11.82 -3.94 11.36
N TYR A 58 -12.82 -3.06 11.35
CA TYR A 58 -14.22 -3.41 11.69
C TYR A 58 -15.28 -3.00 10.65
N ASP A 59 -14.94 -2.14 9.68
CA ASP A 59 -15.97 -1.47 8.88
C ASP A 59 -16.40 -2.19 7.59
N SER A 60 -15.68 -3.24 7.15
CA SER A 60 -16.23 -4.11 6.11
C SER A 60 -17.49 -4.83 6.62
N TYR A 61 -17.51 -5.22 7.90
CA TYR A 61 -18.66 -5.87 8.52
C TYR A 61 -19.83 -4.90 8.79
N ILE A 62 -19.58 -3.61 9.06
CA ILE A 62 -20.68 -2.65 9.31
C ILE A 62 -21.41 -2.29 8.00
N TYR A 63 -20.72 -2.27 6.85
CA TYR A 63 -21.37 -2.11 5.55
C TYR A 63 -21.93 -3.42 4.97
N ASP A 64 -21.31 -4.58 5.22
CA ASP A 64 -21.91 -5.87 4.82
C ASP A 64 -23.22 -6.18 5.58
N ILE A 65 -23.39 -5.64 6.79
CA ILE A 65 -24.61 -5.84 7.59
C ILE A 65 -25.74 -4.88 7.18
N ASN A 66 -25.43 -3.67 6.72
CA ASN A 66 -26.45 -2.65 6.41
C ASN A 66 -26.70 -2.38 4.92
N ASN A 67 -25.84 -2.83 4.00
CA ASN A 67 -26.07 -2.72 2.56
C ASN A 67 -25.55 -3.97 1.82
N LYS A 68 -26.36 -5.03 1.82
CA LYS A 68 -26.14 -6.27 1.04
C LYS A 68 -26.09 -6.08 -0.48
N THR A 69 -26.06 -4.85 -0.99
CA THR A 69 -26.25 -4.52 -2.41
C THR A 69 -25.16 -3.66 -3.03
N THR A 70 -24.20 -3.09 -2.29
CA THR A 70 -23.16 -2.26 -2.91
C THR A 70 -21.98 -3.10 -3.36
N ASN A 71 -21.94 -3.46 -4.64
CA ASN A 71 -20.77 -4.08 -5.25
C ASN A 71 -19.63 -3.04 -5.36
N TYR A 72 -18.49 -3.31 -4.71
CA TYR A 72 -17.27 -2.54 -4.95
C TYR A 72 -16.20 -3.43 -5.59
N GLU A 73 -15.50 -2.89 -6.58
CA GLU A 73 -14.35 -3.54 -7.19
C GLU A 73 -13.07 -2.96 -6.61
N LYS A 74 -12.12 -3.82 -6.25
CA LYS A 74 -10.81 -3.43 -5.73
C LYS A 74 -9.73 -3.92 -6.67
N SER A 75 -8.90 -3.01 -7.18
CA SER A 75 -7.71 -3.35 -7.93
C SER A 75 -6.46 -2.86 -7.22
N ALA A 76 -5.36 -3.59 -7.39
CA ALA A 76 -4.08 -3.29 -6.79
C ALA A 76 -2.98 -3.42 -7.84
N VAL A 77 -2.19 -2.36 -7.99
CA VAL A 77 -1.02 -2.34 -8.87
C VAL A 77 0.17 -1.86 -8.05
N GLY A 78 1.28 -2.59 -8.10
CA GLY A 78 2.44 -2.28 -7.26
C GLY A 78 3.74 -2.19 -8.04
N LEU A 79 4.69 -1.46 -7.48
CA LEU A 79 6.06 -1.36 -7.97
C LEU A 79 7.08 -1.45 -6.82
N PRO A 80 8.31 -1.93 -7.07
CA PRO A 80 9.41 -1.79 -6.14
C PRO A 80 9.92 -0.33 -6.13
N SER A 81 10.27 0.18 -4.96
CA SER A 81 10.84 1.53 -4.81
C SER A 81 11.79 1.59 -3.61
N LEU A 82 12.59 2.65 -3.54
CA LEU A 82 13.54 2.89 -2.45
C LEU A 82 13.25 4.23 -1.79
N PHE A 83 13.47 4.31 -0.48
CA PHE A 83 13.63 5.58 0.24
C PHE A 83 15.12 5.91 0.33
N LEU A 84 15.49 7.15 0.05
CA LEU A 84 16.87 7.60 0.07
C LEU A 84 17.11 8.66 1.16
N LEU A 85 18.34 8.71 1.66
CA LEU A 85 18.87 9.89 2.32
C LEU A 85 19.10 11.02 1.31
N ASN A 86 19.22 12.25 1.82
CA ASN A 86 19.51 13.44 0.98
C ASN A 86 20.84 13.31 0.21
N ASN A 87 21.75 12.42 0.62
CA ASN A 87 23.02 12.13 -0.06
C ASN A 87 22.91 10.97 -1.08
N GLY A 88 21.70 10.49 -1.38
CA GLY A 88 21.45 9.41 -2.33
C GLY A 88 21.68 8.00 -1.78
N LYS A 89 22.11 7.84 -0.52
CA LYS A 89 22.25 6.50 0.10
C LYS A 89 20.87 5.89 0.35
N ILE A 90 20.76 4.59 0.08
CA ILE A 90 19.55 3.81 0.34
C ILE A 90 19.30 3.76 1.85
N LEU A 91 18.11 4.19 2.27
CA LEU A 91 17.60 3.93 3.60
C LEU A 91 16.92 2.57 3.64
N TYR A 92 15.91 2.39 2.79
CA TYR A 92 15.00 1.26 2.85
C TYR A 92 14.51 0.89 1.45
N ASP A 93 14.36 -0.41 1.21
CA ASP A 93 13.59 -0.95 0.11
C ASP A 93 12.13 -1.13 0.50
N CYS A 94 11.23 -0.93 -0.46
CA CYS A 94 9.80 -1.11 -0.26
C CYS A 94 9.10 -1.52 -1.55
N PHE A 95 7.88 -2.05 -1.40
CA PHE A 95 6.91 -2.08 -2.49
C PHE A 95 5.84 -1.04 -2.22
N ILE A 96 5.48 -0.28 -3.24
CA ILE A 96 4.39 0.68 -3.18
C ILE A 96 3.26 0.11 -4.02
N TYR A 97 2.08 0.02 -3.43
CA TYR A 97 0.87 -0.41 -4.11
C TYR A 97 -0.11 0.75 -4.18
N ASN A 98 -0.61 1.05 -5.38
CA ASN A 98 -1.85 1.79 -5.51
C ASN A 98 -3.01 0.80 -5.31
N ILE A 99 -3.94 1.18 -4.44
CA ILE A 99 -5.19 0.45 -4.24
C ILE A 99 -6.31 1.35 -4.72
N LYS A 100 -6.96 0.95 -5.80
CA LYS A 100 -8.12 1.63 -6.36
C LYS A 100 -9.38 0.91 -5.94
N TYR A 101 -10.33 1.67 -5.41
CA TYR A 101 -11.66 1.21 -5.07
C TYR A 101 -12.65 1.87 -6.03
N SER A 102 -13.51 1.06 -6.65
CA SER A 102 -14.59 1.50 -7.53
C SER A 102 -15.93 1.11 -6.91
N TYR A 103 -16.81 2.09 -6.68
CA TYR A 103 -18.18 1.91 -6.17
C TYR A 103 -19.19 2.19 -7.27
N GLU A 104 -20.41 1.64 -7.12
CA GLU A 104 -21.52 1.91 -8.02
C GLU A 104 -21.71 3.44 -8.25
N LYS A 105 -21.96 3.82 -9.51
CA LYS A 105 -22.10 5.22 -10.00
C LYS A 105 -20.80 6.04 -10.10
N ASN A 106 -19.73 5.48 -10.67
CA ASN A 106 -18.49 6.19 -11.01
C ASN A 106 -17.77 6.85 -9.82
N LEU A 107 -18.06 6.42 -8.59
CA LEU A 107 -17.34 6.88 -7.41
C LEU A 107 -16.12 5.99 -7.25
N PHE A 108 -14.93 6.56 -7.45
CA PHE A 108 -13.68 5.84 -7.25
C PHE A 108 -12.73 6.62 -6.38
N PHE A 109 -11.93 5.91 -5.60
CA PHE A 109 -10.85 6.54 -4.87
C PHE A 109 -9.62 5.66 -4.83
N SER A 110 -8.48 6.33 -4.65
CA SER A 110 -7.18 5.72 -4.63
C SER A 110 -6.47 6.02 -3.32
N LEU A 111 -5.73 5.04 -2.83
CA LEU A 111 -4.78 5.22 -1.73
C LEU A 111 -3.52 4.41 -1.99
N PHE A 112 -2.48 4.63 -1.19
CA PHE A 112 -1.24 3.87 -1.29
C PHE A 112 -1.06 2.95 -0.10
N TYR A 113 -0.53 1.75 -0.35
CA TYR A 113 0.09 0.89 0.66
C TYR A 113 1.59 0.85 0.44
N ILE A 114 2.37 0.94 1.52
CA ILE A 114 3.82 0.76 1.52
C ILE A 114 4.11 -0.55 2.26
N ASP A 115 4.62 -1.55 1.55
CA ASP A 115 5.15 -2.78 2.14
C ASP A 115 6.64 -2.64 2.42
N CYS A 116 6.96 -2.78 3.69
CA CYS A 116 8.29 -2.54 4.24
C CYS A 116 8.68 -3.65 5.21
N ASN A 117 9.95 -3.70 5.58
CA ASN A 117 10.41 -4.60 6.63
C ASN A 117 9.85 -4.14 8.00
N ILE A 118 9.32 -5.06 8.82
CA ILE A 118 8.76 -4.73 10.13
C ILE A 118 9.77 -4.03 11.05
N HIS A 119 11.06 -4.33 10.93
CA HIS A 119 12.12 -3.75 11.76
C HIS A 119 12.35 -2.26 11.47
N ILE A 120 11.94 -1.76 10.30
CA ILE A 120 12.09 -0.36 9.91
C ILE A 120 10.78 0.43 10.04
N LEU A 121 9.68 -0.24 10.41
CA LEU A 121 8.34 0.35 10.41
C LEU A 121 8.26 1.67 11.19
N ASN A 122 8.75 1.67 12.44
CA ASN A 122 8.69 2.86 13.29
C ASN A 122 9.56 3.98 12.72
N PHE A 123 10.78 3.67 12.26
CA PHE A 123 11.65 4.65 11.63
C PHE A 123 11.04 5.24 10.35
N LEU A 124 10.35 4.44 9.55
CA LEU A 124 9.67 4.91 8.35
C LEU A 124 8.48 5.80 8.70
N LEU A 125 7.67 5.44 9.70
CA LEU A 125 6.59 6.30 10.19
C LEU A 125 7.11 7.65 10.69
N ASP A 126 8.20 7.65 11.48
CA ASP A 126 8.84 8.88 11.96
C ASP A 126 9.38 9.74 10.81
N LEU A 127 9.93 9.10 9.76
CA LEU A 127 10.40 9.79 8.56
C LEU A 127 9.23 10.43 7.80
N LEU A 128 8.13 9.71 7.62
CA LEU A 128 6.94 10.24 6.95
C LEU A 128 6.37 11.43 7.73
N GLU A 129 6.31 11.35 9.06
CA GLU A 129 5.80 12.44 9.92
C GLU A 129 6.67 13.69 9.82
N LYS A 130 8.00 13.53 9.87
CA LYS A 130 8.95 14.64 9.69
C LYS A 130 8.85 15.33 8.34
N ARG A 131 8.47 14.59 7.29
CA ARG A 131 8.39 15.11 5.91
C ARG A 131 7.03 15.68 5.54
N LYS A 132 5.98 15.35 6.28
CA LYS A 132 4.57 15.68 5.99
C LYS A 132 4.21 17.17 6.17
N LEU A 133 5.10 18.02 6.69
CA LEU A 133 4.81 19.41 7.09
C LEU A 133 3.87 20.15 6.12
N SER A 134 2.68 20.51 6.62
CA SER A 134 1.62 21.23 5.90
C SER A 134 1.03 20.52 4.66
N CYS A 135 1.24 19.22 4.50
CA CYS A 135 0.60 18.40 3.45
C CYS A 135 -0.67 17.71 3.97
N ASP A 136 -1.71 17.65 3.13
CA ASP A 136 -2.92 16.84 3.36
C ASP A 136 -2.62 15.36 3.08
N VAL A 137 -1.85 14.75 4.01
CA VAL A 137 -1.44 13.35 3.97
C VAL A 137 -1.65 12.73 5.35
N TYR A 138 -2.17 11.53 5.39
CA TYR A 138 -2.34 10.72 6.59
C TYR A 138 -1.78 9.35 6.32
N PHE A 139 -1.19 8.73 7.34
CA PHE A 139 -0.67 7.39 7.21
C PHE A 139 -0.75 6.64 8.54
N LYS A 140 -0.83 5.32 8.45
CA LYS A 140 -0.84 4.44 9.62
C LYS A 140 -0.34 3.05 9.29
N ASN A 141 0.20 2.37 10.28
CA ASN A 141 0.44 0.93 10.21
C ASN A 141 -0.89 0.17 10.16
N ILE A 142 -1.00 -0.79 9.24
CA ILE A 142 -2.12 -1.74 9.18
C ILE A 142 -1.84 -2.90 10.14
N LYS A 143 -2.62 -2.99 11.22
CA LYS A 143 -2.51 -4.07 12.20
C LYS A 143 -3.24 -5.34 11.74
N ASN A 144 -2.81 -6.48 12.26
CA ASN A 144 -3.43 -7.81 12.06
C ASN A 144 -3.48 -8.29 10.60
N ILE A 145 -2.54 -7.84 9.76
CA ILE A 145 -2.40 -8.30 8.38
C ILE A 145 -1.26 -9.32 8.27
N ASN A 146 -1.46 -10.33 7.42
CA ASN A 146 -0.43 -11.31 7.09
C ASN A 146 -0.05 -11.15 5.63
N VAL A 147 1.24 -10.96 5.35
CA VAL A 147 1.78 -10.95 3.99
C VAL A 147 2.20 -12.37 3.62
N TYR A 148 1.75 -12.83 2.46
CA TYR A 148 2.12 -14.13 1.93
C TYR A 148 2.77 -13.98 0.56
N GLN A 149 3.71 -14.86 0.27
CA GLN A 149 4.27 -15.04 -1.05
C GLN A 149 3.82 -16.40 -1.59
N PHE A 150 3.33 -16.40 -2.83
CA PHE A 150 3.02 -17.61 -3.56
C PHE A 150 4.19 -17.92 -4.49
N LEU A 151 4.82 -19.08 -4.29
CA LEU A 151 6.00 -19.52 -5.04
C LEU A 151 5.63 -20.72 -5.90
N SER A 152 6.03 -20.69 -7.17
CA SER A 152 5.97 -21.88 -8.01
C SER A 152 7.04 -22.88 -7.58
N TYR A 153 6.78 -24.17 -7.77
CA TYR A 153 7.74 -25.24 -7.49
C TYR A 153 9.12 -25.00 -8.14
N THR A 154 9.15 -24.41 -9.33
CA THR A 154 10.38 -24.10 -10.07
C THR A 154 11.31 -23.12 -9.34
N SER A 155 10.77 -22.26 -8.48
CA SER A 155 11.56 -21.29 -7.70
C SER A 155 12.45 -21.95 -6.62
N LEU A 156 12.13 -23.18 -6.19
CA LEU A 156 12.88 -23.91 -5.16
C LEU A 156 14.14 -24.62 -5.66
N PHE A 157 14.20 -25.01 -6.94
CA PHE A 157 15.40 -25.65 -7.50
C PHE A 157 16.64 -24.74 -7.49
N ASN A 158 16.44 -23.42 -7.44
CA ASN A 158 17.52 -22.44 -7.36
C ASN A 158 18.00 -22.17 -5.91
N LEU A 159 17.26 -22.64 -4.89
CA LEU A 159 17.66 -22.49 -3.47
C LEU A 159 18.67 -23.56 -3.03
N HIS A 160 18.65 -24.74 -3.66
CA HIS A 160 19.56 -25.86 -3.33
C HIS A 160 20.87 -25.87 -4.15
N LYS A 161 21.16 -24.80 -4.90
CA LYS A 161 22.39 -24.66 -5.71
C LYS A 161 23.39 -23.63 -5.15
N LYS A 162 23.24 -23.22 -3.90
CA LYS A 162 24.22 -22.36 -3.19
C LYS A 162 24.89 -23.12 -2.06
#